data_AF-A0A7S3XD15-F1
#
_entry.id   AF-A0A7S3XD15-F1
#
_cell.length_a   1.000
_cell.length_b   1.000
_cell.length_c   1.000
_cell.angle_alpha   90.00
_cell.angle_beta   90.00
_cell.angle_gamma   90.00
#
_symmetry.space_group_name_H-M   'P 1'
#
loop_
_entity.id
_entity.type
_entity.pdbx_description
1 polymer ?
#
loop_
_entity_poly.entity_id
_entity_poly.type
_entity_poly.pdbx_seq_one_letter_code
_entity_poly.pdbx_strand_id
1 'polypeptide(L)'
;VVPILVGALDRTAEATYGRALAPYLLEDANLFIISSDFCHWGRRFKYTHYDPSAGEIFQSIEALDRKGMRLIEQQDADGFADYQHAFHNTICGRHPIAVLLHALDHARSFEVRHEVQFVRTIE
;
A
#
# COMPACT_ATOMS: atom_id res chain seq x y z
N VAL A 1 -11.16 19.49 -4.11
CA VAL A 1 -10.84 18.21 -3.42
C VAL A 1 -12.02 17.27 -3.59
N VAL A 2 -11.78 15.99 -3.87
CA VAL A 2 -12.81 14.94 -3.95
C VAL A 2 -12.53 13.90 -2.85
N PRO A 3 -13.31 13.88 -1.76
CA PRO A 3 -13.10 12.90 -0.69
C PRO A 3 -13.67 11.53 -1.06
N ILE A 4 -12.89 10.46 -0.86
CA ILE A 4 -13.30 9.08 -1.09
C ILE A 4 -13.05 8.29 0.20
N LEU A 5 -14.12 7.73 0.79
CA LEU A 5 -14.01 6.84 1.94
C LEU A 5 -13.87 5.40 1.44
N VAL A 6 -12.71 4.79 1.69
CA VAL A 6 -12.44 3.39 1.31
C VAL A 6 -12.67 2.48 2.51
N GLY A 7 -13.62 1.55 2.38
CA GLY A 7 -13.97 0.57 3.41
C GLY A 7 -13.11 -0.69 3.36
N ALA A 8 -13.62 -1.78 3.95
CA ALA A 8 -13.03 -3.10 3.78
C ALA A 8 -13.40 -3.65 2.41
N LEU A 9 -12.40 -3.86 1.56
CA LEU A 9 -12.57 -4.35 0.20
C LEU A 9 -12.02 -5.77 0.07
N ASP A 10 -12.58 -6.53 -0.87
CA ASP A 10 -11.93 -7.72 -1.41
C ASP A 10 -11.08 -7.37 -2.64
N ARG A 11 -10.26 -8.33 -3.11
CA ARG A 11 -9.34 -8.13 -4.25
C ARG A 11 -10.08 -7.70 -5.53
N THR A 12 -11.29 -8.23 -5.76
CA THR A 12 -12.08 -7.90 -6.95
C THR A 12 -12.55 -6.45 -6.92
N ALA A 13 -13.02 -5.98 -5.76
CA ALA A 13 -13.42 -4.60 -5.55
C ALA A 13 -12.21 -3.64 -5.66
N GLU A 14 -11.06 -3.99 -5.08
CA GLU A 14 -9.82 -3.22 -5.19
C GLU A 14 -9.43 -3.00 -6.66
N ALA A 15 -9.40 -4.07 -7.46
CA ALA A 15 -9.12 -4.00 -8.90
C ALA A 15 -10.17 -3.19 -9.67
N THR A 16 -11.45 -3.37 -9.33
CA THR A 16 -12.57 -2.66 -9.97
C THR A 16 -12.47 -1.15 -9.75
N TYR A 17 -12.22 -0.72 -8.51
CA TYR A 17 -12.06 0.70 -8.18
C TYR A 17 -10.75 1.27 -8.72
N GLY A 18 -9.65 0.51 -8.70
CA GLY A 18 -8.39 0.92 -9.31
C GLY A 18 -8.57 1.26 -10.79
N ARG A 19 -9.22 0.37 -11.56
CA ARG A 19 -9.56 0.61 -12.96
C ARG A 19 -10.47 1.82 -13.16
N ALA A 20 -11.48 2.01 -12.28
CA ALA A 20 -12.40 3.14 -12.38
C ALA A 20 -11.72 4.49 -12.11
N LEU A 21 -10.70 4.51 -11.26
CA LEU A 21 -9.97 5.72 -10.88
C LEU A 21 -8.77 6.02 -11.80
N ALA A 22 -8.26 5.01 -12.52
CA ALA A 22 -7.09 5.15 -13.39
C ALA A 22 -7.17 6.30 -14.42
N PRO A 23 -8.31 6.58 -15.10
CA PRO A 23 -8.39 7.73 -16.00
C PRO A 23 -8.09 9.06 -15.30
N TYR A 24 -8.51 9.21 -14.05
CA TYR A 24 -8.24 10.43 -13.27
C TYR A 24 -6.81 10.48 -12.74
N LEU A 25 -6.19 9.32 -12.47
CA LEU A 25 -4.78 9.23 -12.09
C LEU A 25 -3.85 9.66 -13.23
N LEU A 26 -4.26 9.44 -14.48
CA LEU A 26 -3.50 9.78 -15.69
C LEU A 26 -3.58 11.27 -16.08
N GLU A 27 -4.42 12.06 -15.41
CA GLU A 27 -4.56 13.49 -15.70
C GLU A 27 -3.54 14.29 -14.87
N ASP A 28 -2.63 15.01 -15.52
CA ASP A 28 -1.56 15.82 -14.88
C ASP A 28 -2.10 16.89 -13.91
N ALA A 29 -3.35 17.31 -14.09
CA ALA A 29 -4.01 18.29 -13.22
C ALA A 29 -4.46 17.69 -11.87
N ASN A 30 -4.43 16.36 -11.72
CA ASN A 30 -4.93 15.66 -10.54
C ASN A 30 -3.79 15.25 -9.60
N LEU A 31 -4.10 15.23 -8.31
CA LEU A 31 -3.24 14.71 -7.26
C LEU A 31 -4.03 13.70 -6.42
N PHE A 32 -3.47 12.49 -6.27
CA PHE A 32 -4.02 11.45 -5.41
C PHE A 32 -3.27 11.45 -4.08
N ILE A 33 -4.02 11.62 -2.98
CA ILE A 33 -3.48 11.52 -1.62
C ILE A 33 -4.04 10.24 -1.01
N ILE A 34 -3.14 9.28 -0.74
CA ILE A 34 -3.48 8.02 -0.07
C ILE A 34 -3.07 8.12 1.40
N SER A 35 -4.05 8.07 2.30
CA SER A 35 -3.81 8.16 3.74
C SER A 35 -3.57 6.77 4.34
N SER A 36 -2.42 6.55 4.96
CA SER A 36 -2.12 5.31 5.69
C SER A 36 -1.00 5.48 6.72
N ASP A 37 -1.21 4.88 7.89
CA ASP A 37 -0.14 4.45 8.80
C ASP A 37 0.29 3.02 8.47
N PHE A 38 1.52 2.66 8.84
CA PHE A 38 2.10 1.32 8.70
C PHE A 38 1.92 0.50 10.00
N CYS A 39 2.89 -0.31 10.43
CA CYS A 39 2.70 -1.25 11.52
C CYS A 39 2.28 -0.58 12.84
N HIS A 40 1.08 -0.94 13.32
CA HIS A 40 0.66 -0.73 14.70
C HIS A 40 1.00 -1.99 15.51
N TRP A 41 2.19 -1.99 16.11
CA TRP A 41 2.71 -3.11 16.88
C TRP A 41 2.40 -3.00 18.37
N GLY A 42 2.03 -4.11 18.99
CA GLY A 42 1.90 -4.27 20.44
C GLY A 42 0.58 -4.91 20.88
N ARG A 43 0.53 -5.30 22.16
CA ARG A 43 -0.65 -5.97 22.76
C ARG A 43 -1.94 -5.17 22.61
N ARG A 44 -1.87 -3.84 22.70
CA ARG A 44 -3.03 -2.94 22.51
C ARG A 44 -3.67 -3.10 21.13
N PHE A 45 -2.88 -3.44 20.12
CA PHE A 45 -3.33 -3.63 18.74
C PHE A 45 -3.58 -5.11 18.39
N LYS A 46 -3.41 -6.03 19.36
CA LYS A 46 -3.49 -7.48 19.17
C LYS A 46 -2.56 -7.99 18.06
N TYR A 47 -1.45 -7.30 17.83
CA TYR A 47 -0.47 -7.65 16.80
C TYR A 47 0.93 -7.57 17.39
N THR A 48 1.58 -8.72 17.52
CA THR A 48 2.94 -8.83 18.08
C THR A 48 3.80 -9.75 17.22
N HIS A 49 3.65 -9.67 15.90
CA HIS A 49 4.53 -10.39 14.98
C HIS A 49 5.99 -10.00 15.27
N TYR A 50 6.86 -11.00 15.34
CA TYR A 50 8.27 -10.80 15.63
C TYR A 50 9.08 -11.87 14.93
N ASP A 51 10.05 -11.44 14.14
CA ASP A 51 11.06 -12.26 13.51
C ASP A 51 12.37 -12.14 14.30
N PRO A 52 12.77 -13.17 15.09
CA PRO A 52 14.00 -13.13 15.87
C PRO A 52 15.28 -13.00 15.02
N SER A 53 15.21 -13.35 13.73
CA SER A 53 16.37 -13.23 12.83
C SER A 53 16.68 -11.78 12.43
N ALA A 54 15.71 -10.87 12.60
CA ALA A 54 15.85 -9.45 12.28
C ALA A 54 16.52 -8.63 13.40
N GLY A 55 16.77 -9.21 14.59
CA GLY A 55 17.33 -8.53 15.75
C GLY A 55 16.24 -8.08 16.73
N GLU A 56 16.33 -6.85 17.23
CA GLU A 56 15.36 -6.30 18.19
C GLU A 56 13.97 -6.09 17.57
N ILE A 57 12.94 -5.92 18.41
CA ILE A 57 11.54 -5.80 17.96
C ILE A 57 11.37 -4.70 16.91
N PHE A 58 11.97 -3.51 17.11
CA PHE A 58 11.84 -2.41 16.16
C PHE A 58 12.50 -2.73 14.80
N GLN A 59 13.55 -3.55 14.78
CA GLN A 59 14.20 -3.99 13.54
C GLN A 59 13.35 -5.01 12.80
N SER A 60 12.67 -5.91 13.53
CA SER A 60 11.66 -6.80 12.94
C SER A 60 10.47 -6.02 12.37
N ILE A 61 9.99 -4.98 13.06
CA ILE A 61 8.94 -4.09 12.55
C ILE A 61 9.42 -3.37 11.28
N GLU A 62 10.60 -2.76 11.32
CA GLU A 62 11.17 -2.06 10.16
C GLU A 62 11.34 -3.01 8.97
N ALA A 63 11.87 -4.23 9.19
CA ALA A 63 12.05 -5.22 8.14
C ALA A 63 10.70 -5.62 7.51
N LEU A 64 9.66 -5.80 8.33
CA LEU A 64 8.31 -6.13 7.88
C LEU A 64 7.67 -4.99 7.10
N ASP A 65 7.76 -3.75 7.59
CA ASP A 65 7.22 -2.58 6.91
C ASP A 65 7.96 -2.32 5.59
N ARG A 66 9.29 -2.40 5.59
CA ARG A 66 10.10 -2.28 4.36
C ARG A 66 9.75 -3.35 3.32
N LYS A 67 9.34 -4.55 3.74
CA LYS A 67 8.86 -5.58 2.82
C LYS A 67 7.59 -5.11 2.09
N GLY A 68 6.62 -4.56 2.82
CA GLY A 68 5.41 -3.99 2.22
C GLY A 68 5.72 -2.78 1.34
N MET A 69 6.58 -1.86 1.81
CA MET A 69 7.00 -0.68 1.04
C MET A 69 7.63 -1.05 -0.30
N ARG A 70 8.52 -2.06 -0.34
CA ARG A 70 9.15 -2.51 -1.59
C ARG A 70 8.14 -3.00 -2.61
N LEU A 71 7.10 -3.73 -2.18
CA LEU A 71 6.05 -4.22 -3.07
C LEU A 71 5.24 -3.05 -3.65
N ILE A 72 5.01 -2.01 -2.84
CA ILE A 72 4.35 -0.77 -3.30
C ILE A 72 5.22 -0.03 -4.32
N GLU A 73 6.52 0.13 -4.06
CA GLU A 73 7.47 0.76 -5.01
C GLU A 73 7.58 -0.02 -6.33
N GLN A 74 7.52 -1.35 -6.25
CA GLN A 74 7.49 -2.23 -7.41
C GLN A 74 6.16 -2.21 -8.18
N GLN A 75 5.14 -1.54 -7.64
CA GLN A 75 3.77 -1.51 -8.17
C GLN A 75 3.16 -2.92 -8.26
N ASP A 76 3.52 -3.80 -7.32
CA ASP A 76 3.12 -5.20 -7.30
C ASP A 76 1.86 -5.39 -6.42
N ALA A 77 0.68 -5.26 -7.04
CA ALA A 77 -0.60 -5.40 -6.35
C ALA A 77 -0.80 -6.80 -5.76
N ASP A 78 -0.48 -7.85 -6.53
CA ASP A 78 -0.63 -9.24 -6.09
C ASP A 78 0.35 -9.58 -4.97
N GLY A 79 1.62 -9.19 -5.13
CA GLY A 79 2.64 -9.36 -4.11
C GLY A 79 2.28 -8.64 -2.80
N PHE A 80 1.75 -7.41 -2.87
CA PHE A 80 1.28 -6.68 -1.70
C PHE A 80 0.08 -7.38 -1.02
N ALA A 81 -0.85 -7.91 -1.80
CA ALA A 81 -2.00 -8.65 -1.28
C ALA A 81 -1.57 -9.97 -0.60
N ASP A 82 -0.60 -10.68 -1.18
CA ASP A 82 -0.04 -11.90 -0.60
C ASP A 82 0.77 -11.61 0.67
N TYR A 83 1.51 -10.51 0.69
CA TYR A 83 2.16 -10.00 1.91
C TYR A 83 1.14 -9.71 3.03
N GLN A 84 0.07 -8.98 2.73
CA GLN A 84 -0.97 -8.69 3.72
C GLN A 84 -1.67 -9.96 4.21
N HIS A 85 -1.87 -10.95 3.33
CA HIS A 85 -2.42 -12.25 3.71
C HIS A 85 -1.46 -13.05 4.60
N ALA A 86 -0.16 -13.05 4.30
CA ALA A 86 0.82 -13.84 5.03
C ALA A 86 1.17 -13.26 6.42
N PHE A 87 1.29 -11.95 6.53
CA PHE A 87 1.80 -11.30 7.74
C PHE A 87 0.72 -10.61 8.56
N HIS A 88 -0.44 -10.31 7.96
CA HIS A 88 -1.50 -9.51 8.57
C HIS A 88 -0.96 -8.21 9.19
N ASN A 89 0.04 -7.58 8.55
CA ASN A 89 0.59 -6.33 9.05
C ASN A 89 -0.54 -5.28 9.15
N THR A 90 -0.51 -4.50 10.22
CA THR A 90 -1.62 -3.65 10.65
C THR A 90 -1.70 -2.32 9.89
N ILE A 91 -1.27 -2.30 8.62
CA ILE A 91 -1.35 -1.14 7.73
C ILE A 91 -2.82 -0.70 7.58
N CYS A 92 -3.15 0.50 8.08
CA CYS A 92 -4.54 0.94 8.19
C CYS A 92 -5.15 1.28 6.81
N GLY A 93 -4.34 1.80 5.89
CA GLY A 93 -4.72 2.15 4.53
C GLY A 93 -4.39 1.08 3.49
N ARG A 94 -4.31 -0.20 3.87
CA ARG A 94 -4.01 -1.30 2.93
C ARG A 94 -4.95 -1.34 1.72
N HIS A 95 -6.24 -1.04 1.90
CA HIS A 95 -7.24 -1.06 0.83
C HIS A 95 -7.09 0.12 -0.14
N PRO A 96 -6.99 1.40 0.30
CA PRO A 96 -6.71 2.49 -0.62
C PRO A 96 -5.33 2.37 -1.28
N ILE A 97 -4.32 1.78 -0.63
CA ILE A 97 -3.04 1.42 -1.27
C ILE A 97 -3.26 0.39 -2.38
N ALA A 98 -4.00 -0.71 -2.13
CA ALA A 98 -4.29 -1.71 -3.15
C ALA A 98 -5.06 -1.13 -4.35
N VAL A 99 -6.03 -0.24 -4.10
CA VAL A 99 -6.74 0.50 -5.15
C VAL A 99 -5.76 1.35 -6.00
N LEU A 100 -4.82 2.05 -5.37
CA LEU A 100 -3.77 2.78 -6.09
C LEU A 100 -2.91 1.84 -6.94
N LEU A 101 -2.46 0.71 -6.40
CA LEU A 101 -1.63 -0.24 -7.14
C LEU A 101 -2.36 -0.79 -8.37
N HIS A 102 -3.64 -1.13 -8.26
CA HIS A 102 -4.44 -1.54 -9.42
C HIS A 102 -4.71 -0.39 -10.41
N ALA A 103 -4.82 0.86 -9.95
CA ALA A 103 -4.91 2.01 -10.83
C ALA A 103 -3.61 2.22 -11.64
N LEU A 104 -2.45 2.07 -10.99
CA LEU A 104 -1.13 2.14 -11.61
C LEU A 104 -0.91 0.98 -12.59
N ASP A 105 -1.33 -0.23 -12.25
CA ASP A 105 -1.27 -1.38 -13.16
C ASP A 105 -2.14 -1.14 -14.41
N HIS A 106 -3.35 -0.61 -14.24
CA HIS A 106 -4.19 -0.24 -15.38
C HIS A 106 -3.58 0.90 -16.22
N ALA A 107 -2.97 1.90 -15.58
CA ALA A 107 -2.26 2.98 -16.26
C ALA A 107 -1.12 2.47 -17.17
N ARG A 108 -0.42 1.40 -16.76
CA ARG A 108 0.61 0.76 -17.60
C ARG A 108 0.07 0.19 -18.91
N SER A 109 -1.21 -0.21 -18.95
CA SER A 109 -1.85 -0.66 -20.19
C SER A 109 -2.03 0.46 -21.23
N PHE A 110 -1.92 1.72 -20.80
CA PHE A 110 -1.88 2.91 -21.66
C PHE A 110 -0.45 3.40 -21.93
N GLU A 111 0.57 2.57 -21.68
CA GLU A 111 2.00 2.87 -21.83
C GLU A 111 2.52 4.02 -20.94
N VAL A 112 1.72 4.48 -19.98
CA VAL A 112 2.14 5.49 -19.00
C VAL A 112 2.86 4.81 -17.83
N ARG A 113 4.11 5.20 -17.61
CA ARG A 113 4.94 4.70 -16.52
C ARG A 113 4.98 5.72 -15.39
N HIS A 114 4.72 5.26 -14.19
CA HIS A 114 4.86 6.03 -12.97
C HIS A 114 6.10 5.55 -12.22
N GLU A 115 6.80 6.48 -11.58
CA GLU A 115 7.81 6.16 -10.57
C GLU A 115 7.13 6.18 -9.20
N VAL A 116 7.35 5.15 -8.38
CA VAL A 116 6.83 5.08 -7.01
C VAL A 116 8.00 4.84 -6.08
N GLN A 117 8.23 5.80 -5.19
CA GLN A 117 9.34 5.76 -4.25
C GLN A 117 8.89 6.29 -2.88
N PHE A 118 9.28 5.60 -1.81
CA PHE A 118 9.18 6.18 -0.48
C PHE A 118 10.31 7.19 -0.25
N VAL A 119 9.92 8.43 0.01
CA VAL A 119 10.85 9.51 0.35
C VAL A 119 10.89 9.73 1.85
N ARG A 120 12.04 10.15 2.37
CA ARG A 120 12.15 10.68 3.74
C ARG A 120 11.96 12.18 3.69
N THR A 121 11.08 12.71 4.51
CA THR A 121 11.05 14.14 4.79
C THR A 121 12.39 14.50 5.43
N ILE A 122 13.17 15.36 4.77
CA ILE A 122 14.37 15.93 5.36
C ILE A 122 13.86 16.99 6.34
N GLU A 123 14.06 16.76 7.63
CA GLU A 123 13.92 17.80 8.67
C GLU A 123 15.18 18.65 8.76
#